data_AF-A0A5C2SAK6-F1
#
_entry.id   AF-A0A5C2SAK6-F1
#
_cell.length_a   1.000
_cell.length_b   1.000
_cell.length_c   1.000
_cell.angle_alpha   90.00
_cell.angle_beta   90.00
_cell.angle_gamma   90.00
#
_symmetry.space_group_name_H-M   'P 1'
#
loop_
_entity.id
_entity.type
_entity.pdbx_description
1 polymer ?
#
loop_
_entity_poly.entity_id
_entity_poly.type
_entity_poly.pdbx_seq_one_letter_code
_entity_poly.pdbx_strand_id
1 'polypeptide(L)'
;MARPTSNTSEGAYESRPRAARIHLPQEAYDILNDYFYKVSEWPDEPTRIALAERVRQISGCGHYTAVHVYRYFGNMRFKTGSTSVNPAPRKVRTTIKEGVDSVENKLDVLLRENPNPSRRVAEIWAEKLGDGATPEYILTYAFLWASRIASSSSSSGTTEESDHGPQPAQLPTPDPSQSPELRSPVSPPAPQAIPQAAQPPMQPIFYETQALDLSHAPLGNSDVEPKTVLPHDSGTPSVSREDEVEAELREGLEHALGRGTSSSEDIPKTFSALAAWTQDMTGSFADDIAHGKYAVLGLTLPP
;
A
#
# COMPACT_ATOMS: atom_id res chain seq x y z
N MET A 1 57.01 -1.36 -23.41
CA MET A 1 56.18 -0.98 -22.25
C MET A 1 54.81 -1.62 -22.43
N ALA A 2 54.57 -2.74 -21.76
CA ALA A 2 53.34 -3.53 -21.89
C ALA A 2 52.35 -3.11 -20.81
N ARG A 3 51.10 -2.84 -21.20
CA ARG A 3 50.01 -2.48 -20.28
C ARG A 3 49.48 -3.73 -19.56
N PRO A 4 49.34 -3.73 -18.23
CA PRO A 4 48.71 -4.83 -17.51
C PRO A 4 47.20 -4.83 -17.77
N THR A 5 46.70 -5.93 -18.32
CA THR A 5 45.26 -6.21 -18.45
C THR A 5 44.71 -6.61 -17.09
N SER A 6 43.86 -5.77 -16.52
CA SER A 6 43.11 -6.04 -15.30
C SER A 6 42.10 -7.15 -15.55
N ASN A 7 42.37 -8.34 -15.01
CA ASN A 7 41.42 -9.45 -14.92
C ASN A 7 40.17 -8.98 -14.16
N THR A 8 39.10 -8.70 -14.91
CA THR A 8 37.76 -8.55 -14.37
C THR A 8 37.30 -9.94 -13.97
N SER A 9 37.45 -10.25 -12.69
CA SER A 9 36.89 -11.43 -12.06
C SER A 9 35.37 -11.30 -12.12
N GLU A 10 34.77 -11.92 -13.14
CA GLU A 10 33.35 -12.26 -13.17
C GLU A 10 33.10 -13.26 -12.04
N GLY A 11 32.91 -12.74 -10.84
CA GLY A 11 32.41 -13.48 -9.70
C GLY A 11 31.01 -13.94 -10.04
N ALA A 12 30.89 -15.18 -10.49
CA ALA A 12 29.65 -15.93 -10.49
C ALA A 12 29.02 -15.75 -9.10
N TYR A 13 27.96 -14.95 -9.05
CA TYR A 13 27.14 -14.72 -7.86
C TYR A 13 26.46 -16.05 -7.55
N GLU A 14 27.17 -16.89 -6.83
CA GLU A 14 26.71 -18.15 -6.29
C GLU A 14 25.42 -17.85 -5.54
N SER A 15 24.31 -18.23 -6.19
CA SER A 15 22.98 -17.89 -5.73
C SER A 15 22.77 -18.62 -4.43
N ARG A 16 22.96 -17.91 -3.32
CA ARG A 16 22.83 -18.48 -1.97
C ARG A 16 21.46 -19.17 -1.90
N PRO A 17 21.41 -20.47 -1.57
CA PRO A 17 20.15 -21.19 -1.48
C PRO A 17 19.27 -20.42 -0.50
N ARG A 18 18.08 -20.02 -0.96
CA ARG A 18 17.12 -19.32 -0.11
C ARG A 18 16.80 -20.25 1.06
N ALA A 19 17.04 -19.78 2.27
CA ALA A 19 16.73 -20.54 3.48
C ALA A 19 15.26 -21.02 3.41
N ALA A 20 15.05 -22.31 3.65
CA ALA A 20 13.71 -22.88 3.68
C ALA A 20 12.85 -22.08 4.68
N ARG A 21 11.63 -21.73 4.27
CA ARG A 21 10.69 -21.02 5.15
C ARG A 21 10.29 -21.98 6.26
N ILE A 22 10.75 -21.71 7.48
CA ILE A 22 10.36 -22.49 8.65
C ILE A 22 8.88 -22.20 8.91
N HIS A 23 8.06 -23.25 8.83
CA HIS A 23 6.63 -23.14 9.11
C HIS A 23 6.41 -23.13 10.61
N LEU A 24 5.59 -22.20 11.11
CA LEU A 24 5.23 -22.16 12.52
C LEU A 24 4.24 -23.31 12.83
N PRO A 25 4.40 -24.05 13.95
CA PRO A 25 3.42 -25.03 14.39
C PRO A 25 2.08 -24.36 14.73
N GLN A 26 0.99 -25.14 14.67
CA GLN A 26 -0.37 -24.63 14.88
C GLN A 26 -0.55 -23.99 16.26
N GLU A 27 -0.01 -24.61 17.31
CA GLU A 27 -0.07 -24.11 18.69
C GLU A 27 0.47 -22.67 18.82
N ALA A 28 1.51 -22.33 18.05
CA ALA A 28 2.08 -20.99 18.05
C ALA A 28 1.15 -19.97 17.40
N TYR A 29 0.45 -20.37 16.33
CA TYR A 29 -0.58 -19.53 15.73
C TYR A 29 -1.76 -19.33 16.68
N ASP A 30 -2.15 -20.34 17.44
CA ASP A 30 -3.27 -20.23 18.38
C ASP A 30 -2.96 -19.19 19.46
N ILE A 31 -1.75 -19.19 20.04
CA ILE A 31 -1.31 -18.16 21.01
C ILE A 31 -1.38 -16.75 20.41
N LEU A 32 -0.88 -16.58 19.18
CA LEU A 32 -0.82 -15.26 18.54
C LEU A 32 -2.20 -14.76 18.12
N ASN A 33 -3.04 -15.64 17.57
CA ASN A 33 -4.43 -15.34 17.19
C ASN A 33 -5.28 -15.03 18.42
N ASP A 34 -5.15 -15.80 19.50
CA ASP A 34 -5.88 -15.59 20.74
C ASP A 34 -5.65 -14.18 21.27
N TYR A 35 -4.39 -13.74 21.32
CA TYR A 35 -4.07 -12.38 21.71
C TYR A 35 -4.62 -11.33 20.72
N PHE A 36 -4.47 -11.56 19.41
CA PHE A 36 -4.93 -10.63 18.38
C PHE A 36 -6.43 -10.35 18.46
N TYR A 37 -7.24 -11.41 18.58
CA TYR A 37 -8.71 -11.28 18.56
C TYR A 37 -9.31 -10.92 19.93
N LYS A 38 -8.64 -11.26 21.04
CA LYS A 38 -9.21 -11.06 22.39
C LYS A 38 -8.63 -9.87 23.15
N VAL A 39 -7.40 -9.44 22.85
CA VAL A 39 -6.69 -8.44 23.66
C VAL A 39 -6.44 -7.16 22.88
N SER A 40 -5.61 -7.20 21.84
CA SER A 40 -5.26 -6.02 21.04
C SER A 40 -4.59 -6.38 19.72
N GLU A 41 -4.95 -5.65 18.66
CA GLU A 41 -4.30 -5.73 17.36
C GLU A 41 -2.93 -5.01 17.32
N TRP A 42 -2.63 -4.20 18.33
CA TRP A 42 -1.44 -3.35 18.44
C TRP A 42 -0.69 -3.64 19.75
N PRO A 43 -0.05 -4.82 19.89
CA PRO A 43 0.71 -5.14 21.09
C PRO A 43 1.92 -4.22 21.22
N ASP A 44 2.10 -3.66 22.41
CA ASP A 44 3.30 -2.90 22.78
C ASP A 44 4.55 -3.77 22.79
N GLU A 45 5.72 -3.14 22.80
CA GLU A 45 7.01 -3.84 22.83
C GLU A 45 7.15 -4.88 23.95
N PRO A 46 6.88 -4.58 25.24
CA PRO A 46 6.98 -5.59 26.30
C PRO A 46 6.03 -6.76 26.06
N THR A 47 4.83 -6.49 25.54
CA THR A 47 3.86 -7.55 25.24
C THR A 47 4.31 -8.43 24.08
N ARG A 48 4.96 -7.86 23.06
CA ARG A 48 5.56 -8.63 21.97
C ARG A 48 6.69 -9.54 22.46
N ILE A 49 7.49 -9.08 23.42
CA ILE A 49 8.53 -9.90 24.05
C ILE A 49 7.89 -11.08 24.80
N ALA A 50 6.89 -10.82 25.64
CA ALA A 50 6.19 -11.88 26.39
C ALA A 50 5.50 -12.90 25.46
N LEU A 51 4.87 -12.45 24.37
CA LEU A 51 4.30 -13.35 23.36
C LEU A 51 5.37 -14.20 22.66
N ALA A 52 6.51 -13.59 22.32
CA ALA A 52 7.62 -14.33 21.71
C ALA A 52 8.18 -15.39 22.68
N GLU A 53 8.29 -15.08 23.96
CA GLU A 53 8.72 -16.04 24.99
C GLU A 53 7.76 -17.22 25.11
N ARG A 54 6.44 -16.97 25.11
CA ARG A 54 5.42 -18.03 25.08
C ARG A 54 5.55 -18.92 23.84
N VAL A 55 5.70 -18.31 22.66
CA VAL A 55 5.88 -19.07 21.41
C VAL A 55 7.18 -19.88 21.42
N ARG A 56 8.26 -19.37 22.01
CA ARG A 56 9.55 -20.08 22.14
C ARG A 56 9.48 -21.33 23.02
N GLN A 57 8.49 -21.44 23.92
CA GLN A 57 8.28 -22.64 24.74
C GLN A 57 7.75 -23.83 23.93
N ILE A 58 7.23 -23.59 22.72
CA ILE A 58 6.75 -24.65 21.82
C ILE A 58 7.95 -25.30 21.10
N SER A 59 7.94 -26.63 21.00
CA SER A 59 9.00 -27.39 20.33
C SER A 59 9.18 -26.95 18.87
N GLY A 60 10.40 -26.57 18.49
CA GLY A 60 10.74 -26.10 17.15
C GLY A 60 10.69 -24.58 16.94
N CYS A 61 10.17 -23.81 17.91
CA CYS A 61 10.04 -22.35 17.83
C CYS A 61 11.14 -21.57 18.56
N GLY A 62 12.28 -22.20 18.89
CA GLY A 62 13.33 -21.55 19.69
C GLY A 62 13.94 -20.27 19.10
N HIS A 63 13.82 -20.10 17.77
CA HIS A 63 14.31 -18.94 17.01
C HIS A 63 13.31 -17.78 16.93
N TYR A 64 12.10 -17.93 17.49
CA TYR A 64 11.07 -16.91 17.41
C TYR A 64 11.42 -15.72 18.31
N THR A 65 11.17 -14.49 17.83
CA THR A 65 11.55 -13.25 18.54
C THR A 65 10.43 -12.22 18.46
N ALA A 66 10.52 -11.14 19.26
CA ALA A 66 9.55 -10.05 19.24
C ALA A 66 9.37 -9.40 17.84
N VAL A 67 10.42 -9.44 17.00
CA VAL A 67 10.38 -8.97 15.61
C VAL A 67 9.45 -9.85 14.75
N HIS A 68 9.46 -11.16 14.98
CA HIS A 68 8.55 -12.09 14.29
C HIS A 68 7.10 -11.83 14.69
N VAL A 69 6.84 -11.59 15.98
CA VAL A 69 5.52 -11.18 16.48
C VAL A 69 5.07 -9.89 15.82
N TYR A 70 5.92 -8.85 15.79
CA TYR A 70 5.60 -7.58 15.14
C TYR A 70 5.21 -7.77 13.66
N ARG A 71 6.00 -8.55 12.91
CA ARG A 71 5.72 -8.85 11.50
C ARG A 71 4.42 -9.64 11.34
N TYR A 72 4.16 -10.61 12.22
CA TYR A 72 2.94 -11.39 12.21
C TYR A 72 1.71 -10.50 12.41
N PHE A 73 1.70 -9.64 13.43
CA PHE A 73 0.59 -8.72 13.69
C PHE A 73 0.39 -7.70 12.56
N GLY A 74 1.49 -7.22 11.95
CA GLY A 74 1.41 -6.40 10.74
C GLY A 74 0.67 -7.13 9.62
N ASN A 75 1.11 -8.34 9.28
CA ASN A 75 0.48 -9.15 8.24
C ASN A 75 -0.99 -9.48 8.57
N MET A 76 -1.31 -9.75 9.84
CA MET A 76 -2.68 -10.01 10.29
C MET A 76 -3.57 -8.80 10.08
N ARG A 77 -3.14 -7.59 10.47
CA ARG A 77 -3.92 -6.37 10.21
C ARG A 77 -4.14 -6.12 8.72
N PHE A 78 -3.14 -6.39 7.88
CA PHE A 78 -3.33 -6.29 6.43
C PHE A 78 -4.36 -7.30 5.92
N LYS A 79 -4.38 -8.54 6.45
CA LYS A 79 -5.36 -9.57 6.07
C LYS A 79 -6.77 -9.27 6.58
N THR A 80 -6.91 -8.85 7.84
CA THR A 80 -8.21 -8.61 8.47
C THR A 80 -8.80 -7.28 8.01
N GLY A 81 -7.99 -6.22 7.90
CA GLY A 81 -8.42 -4.90 7.43
C GLY A 81 -8.85 -4.87 5.95
N SER A 82 -8.41 -5.83 5.15
CA SER A 82 -8.87 -5.97 3.77
C SER A 82 -10.22 -6.71 3.66
N THR A 83 -10.75 -7.29 4.74
CA THR A 83 -12.06 -7.99 4.69
C THR A 83 -13.26 -7.04 4.80
N SER A 84 -13.05 -5.75 5.03
CA SER A 84 -14.13 -4.76 4.99
C SER A 84 -14.45 -4.39 3.54
N VAL A 85 -15.40 -5.13 2.95
CA VAL A 85 -16.04 -4.90 1.64
C VAL A 85 -15.12 -5.16 0.43
N ASN A 86 -15.08 -6.42 -0.02
CA ASN A 86 -14.51 -6.88 -1.29
C ASN A 86 -12.99 -6.68 -1.49
N PRO A 87 -12.12 -7.49 -0.85
CA PRO A 87 -10.75 -7.64 -1.27
C PRO A 87 -10.66 -8.64 -2.42
N ALA A 88 -11.20 -8.27 -3.59
CA ALA A 88 -10.61 -8.80 -4.80
C ALA A 88 -9.12 -8.43 -4.75
N PRO A 89 -8.18 -9.35 -5.05
CA PRO A 89 -6.77 -9.02 -5.17
C PRO A 89 -6.64 -8.10 -6.38
N ARG A 90 -6.93 -6.82 -6.20
CA ARG A 90 -6.58 -5.81 -7.17
C ARG A 90 -5.06 -5.73 -7.14
N LYS A 91 -4.43 -6.56 -7.97
CA LYS A 91 -3.54 -6.00 -8.98
C LYS A 91 -4.36 -4.88 -9.63
N VAL A 92 -4.35 -3.71 -9.01
CA VAL A 92 -4.55 -2.46 -9.74
C VAL A 92 -3.30 -2.34 -10.61
N ARG A 93 -3.22 -3.21 -11.63
CA ARG A 93 -2.92 -2.71 -12.96
C ARG A 93 -4.13 -1.82 -13.22
N THR A 94 -3.99 -0.57 -12.81
CA THR A 94 -4.61 0.52 -13.52
C THR A 94 -4.20 0.28 -14.98
N THR A 95 -5.01 -0.48 -15.70
CA THR A 95 -5.31 -0.15 -17.08
C THR A 95 -6.04 1.18 -17.02
N ILE A 96 -5.31 2.24 -16.61
CA ILE A 96 -5.51 3.57 -17.12
C ILE A 96 -5.50 3.31 -18.61
N LYS A 97 -6.70 3.33 -19.21
CA LYS A 97 -6.78 3.65 -20.61
C LYS A 97 -5.92 4.88 -20.74
N GLU A 98 -4.78 4.68 -21.38
CA GLU A 98 -3.75 5.63 -21.75
C GLU A 98 -4.38 6.64 -22.71
N GLY A 99 -5.40 7.34 -22.20
CA GLY A 99 -5.91 8.56 -22.74
C GLY A 99 -4.88 9.60 -22.37
N VAL A 100 -4.48 10.37 -23.35
CA VAL A 100 -3.31 11.24 -23.41
C VAL A 100 -3.38 12.42 -22.40
N ASP A 101 -4.32 12.37 -21.44
CA ASP A 101 -4.71 13.42 -20.51
C ASP A 101 -4.86 12.89 -19.06
N SER A 102 -3.97 12.00 -18.61
CA SER A 102 -3.93 11.57 -17.21
C SER A 102 -3.88 12.78 -16.28
N VAL A 103 -4.73 12.78 -15.24
CA VAL A 103 -4.85 13.85 -14.23
C VAL A 103 -3.48 14.23 -13.65
N GLU A 104 -2.60 13.24 -13.47
CA GLU A 104 -1.23 13.42 -12.99
C GLU A 104 -0.37 14.27 -13.95
N ASN A 105 -0.49 14.08 -15.26
CA ASN A 105 0.24 14.89 -16.24
C ASN A 105 -0.22 16.35 -16.23
N LYS A 106 -1.53 16.59 -16.07
CA LYS A 106 -2.08 17.95 -15.93
C LYS A 106 -1.62 18.60 -14.63
N LEU A 107 -1.59 17.82 -13.53
CA LEU A 107 -1.05 18.28 -12.24
C LEU A 107 0.44 18.62 -12.33
N ASP A 108 1.24 17.83 -13.03
CA ASP A 108 2.66 18.11 -13.25
C ASP A 108 2.87 19.44 -13.98
N VAL A 109 2.03 19.75 -14.98
CA VAL A 109 2.08 21.06 -15.68
C VAL A 109 1.71 22.20 -14.72
N LEU A 110 0.63 22.06 -13.94
CA LEU A 110 0.19 23.08 -12.99
C LEU A 110 1.20 23.32 -11.86
N LEU A 111 1.87 22.27 -11.38
CA LEU A 111 2.87 22.36 -10.32
C LEU A 111 4.21 22.96 -10.78
N ARG A 112 4.53 22.87 -12.08
CA ARG A 112 5.66 23.62 -12.64
C ARG A 112 5.44 25.13 -12.56
N GLU A 113 4.20 25.59 -12.71
CA GLU A 113 3.85 27.01 -12.60
C GLU A 113 3.72 27.46 -11.15
N ASN A 114 3.11 26.63 -10.30
CA ASN A 114 2.93 26.93 -8.88
C ASN A 114 3.23 25.69 -8.02
N PRO A 115 4.47 25.55 -7.49
CA PRO A 115 4.89 24.37 -6.77
C PRO A 115 4.24 24.21 -5.39
N ASN A 116 3.72 25.31 -4.83
CA ASN A 116 3.09 25.35 -3.51
C ASN A 116 1.67 25.95 -3.61
N PRO A 117 0.72 25.24 -4.24
CA PRO A 117 -0.63 25.75 -4.38
C PRO A 117 -1.29 25.92 -3.00
N SER A 118 -1.94 27.06 -2.78
CA SER A 118 -2.81 27.23 -1.60
C SER A 118 -4.06 26.36 -1.73
N ARG A 119 -4.76 26.10 -0.61
CA ARG A 119 -6.01 25.31 -0.61
C ARG A 119 -7.03 25.82 -1.63
N ARG A 120 -7.22 27.14 -1.73
CA ARG A 120 -8.14 27.76 -2.69
C ARG A 120 -7.72 27.52 -4.15
N VAL A 121 -6.41 27.49 -4.42
CA VAL A 121 -5.89 27.17 -5.76
C VAL A 121 -6.12 25.69 -6.07
N ALA A 122 -5.92 24.81 -5.09
CA ALA A 122 -6.21 23.38 -5.22
C ALA A 122 -7.69 23.10 -5.45
N GLU A 123 -8.61 23.84 -4.82
CA GLU A 123 -10.06 23.74 -5.09
C GLU A 123 -10.40 24.08 -6.55
N ILE A 124 -9.81 25.15 -7.10
CA ILE A 124 -9.99 25.54 -8.51
C ILE A 124 -9.40 24.47 -9.45
N TRP A 125 -8.25 23.90 -9.10
CA TRP A 125 -7.63 22.83 -9.90
C TRP A 125 -8.47 21.56 -9.86
N ALA A 126 -9.02 21.18 -8.71
CA ALA A 126 -9.91 20.04 -8.54
C ALA A 126 -11.16 20.17 -9.44
N GLU A 127 -11.80 21.35 -9.41
CA GLU A 127 -12.96 21.66 -10.25
C GLU A 127 -12.61 21.56 -11.75
N LYS A 128 -11.45 22.08 -12.16
CA LYS A 128 -10.99 22.06 -13.55
C LYS A 128 -10.55 20.69 -14.05
N LEU A 129 -9.97 19.87 -13.18
CA LEU A 129 -9.46 18.55 -13.54
C LEU A 129 -10.61 17.56 -13.75
N GLY A 130 -11.73 17.73 -13.04
CA GLY A 130 -13.00 17.10 -13.39
C GLY A 130 -12.94 15.58 -13.48
N ASP A 131 -12.43 14.90 -12.45
CA ASP A 131 -12.31 13.42 -12.40
C ASP A 131 -12.39 12.91 -10.95
N GLY A 132 -13.15 13.60 -10.09
CA GLY A 132 -13.18 13.29 -8.65
C GLY A 132 -11.89 13.66 -7.91
N ALA A 133 -11.01 14.45 -8.53
CA ALA A 133 -9.85 15.02 -7.87
C ALA A 133 -10.30 15.91 -6.70
N THR A 134 -9.87 15.58 -5.48
CA THR A 134 -10.15 16.40 -4.30
C THR A 134 -9.03 17.43 -4.09
N PRO A 135 -9.32 18.59 -3.50
CA PRO A 135 -8.27 19.56 -3.17
C PRO A 135 -7.21 18.95 -2.24
N GLU A 136 -7.58 18.02 -1.35
CA GLU A 136 -6.66 17.29 -0.47
C GLU A 136 -5.70 16.39 -1.25
N TYR A 137 -6.19 15.71 -2.30
CA TYR A 137 -5.35 14.90 -3.19
C TYR A 137 -4.30 15.78 -3.89
N ILE A 138 -4.70 16.94 -4.39
CA ILE A 138 -3.82 17.88 -5.10
C ILE A 138 -2.74 18.44 -4.18
N LEU A 139 -3.09 18.83 -2.95
CA LEU A 139 -2.12 19.34 -1.97
C LEU A 139 -1.12 18.26 -1.56
N THR A 140 -1.60 17.02 -1.39
CA THR A 140 -0.74 15.87 -1.07
C THR A 140 0.19 15.56 -2.24
N TYR A 141 -0.32 15.59 -3.46
CA TYR A 141 0.48 15.40 -4.67
C TYR A 141 1.56 16.48 -4.81
N ALA A 142 1.22 17.76 -4.58
CA ALA A 142 2.17 18.87 -4.58
C ALA A 142 3.32 18.67 -3.59
N PHE A 143 3.00 18.23 -2.37
CA PHE A 143 4.01 17.93 -1.34
C PHE A 143 4.97 16.81 -1.75
N LEU A 144 4.43 15.72 -2.32
CA LEU A 144 5.24 14.60 -2.82
C LEU A 144 6.09 15.02 -4.01
N TRP A 145 5.54 15.81 -4.91
CA TRP A 145 6.23 16.33 -6.08
C TRP A 145 7.40 17.24 -5.69
N ALA A 146 7.22 18.15 -4.74
CA ALA A 146 8.29 19.01 -4.23
C ALA A 146 9.43 18.19 -3.60
N SER A 147 9.09 17.14 -2.85
CA SER A 147 10.07 16.21 -2.26
C SER A 147 10.90 15.48 -3.33
N ARG A 148 10.25 15.07 -4.43
CA ARG A 148 10.91 14.43 -5.57
C ARG A 148 11.92 15.36 -6.25
N ILE A 149 11.55 16.62 -6.48
CA ILE A 149 12.45 17.60 -7.10
C ILE A 149 13.66 17.90 -6.21
N ALA A 150 13.45 18.08 -4.90
CA ALA A 150 14.54 18.29 -3.95
C ALA A 150 15.50 17.10 -3.90
N SER A 151 14.98 15.88 -4.08
CA SER A 151 15.78 14.66 -4.11
C SER A 151 16.58 14.54 -5.41
N SER A 152 15.98 14.93 -6.54
CA SER A 152 16.65 14.90 -7.86
C SER A 152 17.73 15.97 -8.02
N SER A 153 17.58 17.15 -7.41
CA SER A 153 18.62 18.18 -7.46
C SER A 153 19.86 17.81 -6.64
N SER A 154 19.70 16.97 -5.62
CA SER A 154 20.80 16.54 -4.74
C SER A 154 21.70 15.46 -5.35
N SER A 155 21.27 14.78 -6.43
CA SER A 155 22.05 13.69 -7.05
C SER A 155 22.90 14.10 -8.26
N SER A 156 22.86 15.36 -8.70
CA SER A 156 23.59 15.83 -9.90
C SER A 156 24.87 16.61 -9.60
N GLY A 157 25.37 16.57 -8.36
CA GLY A 157 26.54 17.34 -7.93
C GLY A 157 27.76 16.51 -7.57
N THR A 158 28.18 15.53 -8.39
CA THR A 158 29.53 14.94 -8.27
C THR A 158 29.99 14.30 -9.57
N THR A 159 30.10 15.09 -10.64
CA THR A 159 31.06 14.76 -11.70
C THR A 159 32.11 15.86 -11.65
N GLU A 160 33.17 15.58 -10.90
CA GLU A 160 34.39 16.38 -10.96
C GLU A 160 34.89 16.40 -12.41
N GLU A 161 34.90 17.62 -12.94
CA GLU A 161 35.57 18.02 -14.14
C GLU A 161 37.10 17.89 -13.92
N SER A 162 37.69 16.89 -14.55
CA SER A 162 39.10 16.88 -14.90
C SER A 162 39.24 16.06 -16.18
N ASP A 163 38.97 16.70 -17.32
CA ASP A 163 39.99 16.78 -18.37
C ASP A 163 39.62 17.85 -19.41
N HIS A 164 40.64 18.56 -19.86
CA HIS A 164 40.56 19.76 -20.67
C HIS A 164 40.08 19.50 -22.11
N GLY A 165 39.14 20.31 -22.61
CA GLY A 165 38.72 20.34 -24.02
C GLY A 165 38.33 21.75 -24.49
N PRO A 166 38.60 22.13 -25.75
CA PRO A 166 38.86 23.51 -26.16
C PRO A 166 37.59 24.38 -26.27
N GLN A 167 37.70 25.60 -25.74
CA GLN A 167 36.67 26.64 -25.80
C GLN A 167 36.25 26.98 -27.24
N PRO A 168 34.95 26.95 -27.57
CA PRO A 168 34.43 27.69 -28.72
C PRO A 168 34.29 29.18 -28.38
N ALA A 169 34.55 30.01 -29.39
CA ALA A 169 34.66 31.46 -29.32
C ALA A 169 33.47 32.15 -28.63
N GLN A 170 33.78 32.97 -27.63
CA GLN A 170 32.84 33.87 -26.98
C GLN A 170 32.48 35.02 -27.93
N LEU A 171 31.18 35.19 -28.18
CA LEU A 171 30.64 36.41 -28.76
C LEU A 171 30.49 37.48 -27.65
N PRO A 172 30.86 38.74 -27.91
CA PRO A 172 30.74 39.82 -26.93
C PRO A 172 29.26 40.11 -26.64
N THR A 173 28.88 39.98 -25.37
CA THR A 173 27.56 40.37 -24.86
C THR A 173 27.48 41.90 -24.79
N PRO A 174 26.40 42.54 -25.26
CA PRO A 174 26.24 43.99 -25.17
C PRO A 174 25.98 44.49 -23.74
N ASP A 175 26.39 45.74 -23.51
CA ASP A 175 26.40 46.51 -22.26
C ASP A 175 25.11 46.41 -21.40
N PRO A 176 25.22 46.33 -20.06
CA PRO A 176 24.07 46.40 -19.16
C PRO A 176 23.41 47.78 -19.21
N SER A 177 22.18 47.81 -19.73
CA SER A 177 21.30 48.97 -19.68
C SER A 177 20.92 49.30 -18.23
N GLN A 178 21.33 50.47 -17.76
CA GLN A 178 20.90 51.07 -16.50
C GLN A 178 19.41 51.43 -16.59
N SER A 179 18.55 50.60 -16.01
CA SER A 179 17.14 50.93 -15.78
C SER A 179 16.99 51.65 -14.43
N PRO A 180 16.35 52.83 -14.37
CA PRO A 180 16.30 53.67 -13.18
C PRO A 180 15.35 53.10 -12.11
N GLU A 181 15.83 53.06 -10.87
CA GLU A 181 15.08 52.65 -9.68
C GLU A 181 13.83 53.50 -9.47
N LEU A 182 12.66 52.87 -9.52
CA LEU A 182 11.41 53.46 -9.03
C LEU A 182 11.44 53.46 -7.50
N ARG A 183 11.74 54.63 -6.94
CA ARG A 183 11.57 54.95 -5.52
C ARG A 183 10.13 54.66 -5.09
N SER A 184 9.96 53.64 -4.25
CA SER A 184 8.72 53.44 -3.51
C SER A 184 8.68 54.33 -2.27
N PRO A 185 7.53 54.93 -1.95
CA PRO A 185 7.38 55.89 -0.86
C PRO A 185 7.49 55.22 0.52
N VAL A 186 8.22 55.91 1.39
CA VAL A 186 8.29 55.73 2.85
C VAL A 186 6.89 55.59 3.45
N SER A 187 6.65 54.48 4.15
CA SER A 187 5.52 54.35 5.08
C SER A 187 5.90 54.91 6.45
N PRO A 188 5.01 55.68 7.10
CA PRO A 188 5.26 56.30 8.41
C PRO A 188 5.23 55.28 9.57
N PRO A 189 5.86 55.62 10.71
CA PRO A 189 6.00 54.73 11.86
C PRO A 189 4.69 54.64 12.66
N ALA A 190 4.32 53.41 13.03
CA ALA A 190 3.35 53.16 14.10
C ALA A 190 4.11 52.83 15.40
N PRO A 191 3.90 53.63 16.46
CA PRO A 191 4.05 53.10 17.79
C PRO A 191 2.93 53.61 18.69
N GLN A 192 2.07 52.74 19.22
CA GLN A 192 1.67 52.84 20.64
C GLN A 192 1.34 51.45 21.18
N ALA A 193 2.12 51.11 22.20
CA ALA A 193 1.96 50.00 23.12
C ALA A 193 0.71 50.16 24.01
N ILE A 194 0.48 49.14 24.85
CA ILE A 194 -0.17 49.10 26.19
C ILE A 194 -1.18 47.92 26.24
N PRO A 195 -1.27 47.12 27.32
CA PRO A 195 -0.24 46.52 28.18
C PRO A 195 -0.45 44.99 28.39
N GLN A 196 0.62 44.29 28.73
CA GLN A 196 0.58 42.95 29.31
C GLN A 196 -0.24 42.96 30.61
N ALA A 197 -1.38 42.26 30.60
CA ALA A 197 -2.06 41.85 31.82
C ALA A 197 -1.44 40.55 32.32
N ALA A 198 -0.86 40.63 33.53
CA ALA A 198 -0.38 39.50 34.30
C ALA A 198 -1.48 38.45 34.48
N GLN A 199 -1.15 37.18 34.26
CA GLN A 199 -1.87 36.06 34.86
C GLN A 199 -0.89 34.97 35.38
N PRO A 200 -1.27 34.29 36.48
CA PRO A 200 -0.38 33.78 37.54
C PRO A 200 0.23 32.38 37.28
N PRO A 201 1.25 31.99 38.07
CA PRO A 201 1.84 30.65 38.00
C PRO A 201 0.84 29.59 38.52
N MET A 202 0.30 28.77 37.62
CA MET A 202 -0.39 27.54 38.02
C MET A 202 0.64 26.42 38.25
N GLN A 203 0.85 26.22 39.55
CA GLN A 203 1.29 25.04 40.30
C GLN A 203 1.46 23.71 39.52
N PRO A 204 2.49 22.91 39.85
CA PRO A 204 2.62 21.54 39.35
C PRO A 204 1.54 20.64 39.99
N ILE A 205 0.72 20.03 39.14
CA ILE A 205 -0.24 19.00 39.54
C ILE A 205 0.55 17.72 39.84
N PHE A 206 0.74 17.43 41.12
CA PHE A 206 1.09 16.11 41.62
C PHE A 206 -0.10 15.17 41.34
N TYR A 207 0.08 14.19 40.44
CA TYR A 207 -0.80 13.02 40.39
C TYR A 207 -0.18 11.95 41.29
N GLU A 208 -0.74 11.87 42.49
CA GLU A 208 -0.46 10.83 43.47
C GLU A 208 -1.13 9.52 43.02
N THR A 209 -0.28 8.54 42.74
CA THR A 209 -0.61 7.17 42.36
C THR A 209 -1.42 6.48 43.46
N GLN A 210 -2.73 6.31 43.26
CA GLN A 210 -3.51 5.38 44.08
C GLN A 210 -3.36 3.96 43.53
N ALA A 211 -2.54 3.18 44.22
CA ALA A 211 -2.50 1.74 44.13
C ALA A 211 -3.82 1.18 44.69
N LEU A 212 -4.68 0.68 43.81
CA LEU A 212 -5.80 -0.17 44.23
C LEU A 212 -5.27 -1.57 44.51
N ASP A 213 -5.00 -1.78 45.80
CA ASP A 213 -5.03 -3.05 46.51
C ASP A 213 -6.39 -3.71 46.28
N LEU A 214 -6.43 -4.79 45.47
CA LEU A 214 -7.56 -5.70 45.38
C LEU A 214 -7.14 -7.05 45.96
N SER A 215 -7.25 -7.13 47.28
CA SER A 215 -7.11 -8.36 48.06
C SER A 215 -8.48 -9.00 48.32
N HIS A 216 -8.58 -10.28 47.90
CA HIS A 216 -9.33 -11.39 48.50
C HIS A 216 -10.88 -11.53 48.48
N ALA A 217 -11.29 -12.56 47.70
CA ALA A 217 -12.13 -13.72 48.09
C ALA A 217 -13.69 -13.58 48.12
N PRO A 218 -14.50 -14.68 48.15
CA PRO A 218 -14.21 -16.13 48.07
C PRO A 218 -15.08 -16.95 47.06
N LEU A 219 -14.74 -18.23 46.98
CA LEU A 219 -15.44 -19.37 46.37
C LEU A 219 -16.97 -19.39 46.59
N GLY A 220 -17.71 -19.77 45.54
CA GLY A 220 -19.12 -20.15 45.60
C GLY A 220 -19.50 -21.10 44.47
N ASN A 221 -19.61 -22.39 44.80
CA ASN A 221 -20.13 -23.47 43.96
C ASN A 221 -21.63 -23.28 43.67
N SER A 222 -22.07 -23.56 42.44
CA SER A 222 -23.43 -23.99 42.02
C SER A 222 -23.35 -24.28 40.50
N ASP A 223 -23.01 -25.48 40.04
CA ASP A 223 -23.90 -26.63 39.86
C ASP A 223 -25.40 -26.32 39.83
N VAL A 224 -25.92 -25.90 38.65
CA VAL A 224 -27.27 -26.22 38.17
C VAL A 224 -27.29 -26.15 36.63
N GLU A 225 -27.42 -27.32 35.99
CA GLU A 225 -27.88 -27.50 34.62
C GLU A 225 -29.36 -27.06 34.49
N PRO A 226 -29.74 -26.32 33.44
CA PRO A 226 -30.85 -26.86 32.65
C PRO A 226 -30.68 -26.68 31.13
N LYS A 227 -30.65 -27.85 30.49
CA LYS A 227 -31.09 -28.13 29.12
C LYS A 227 -32.28 -27.28 28.68
N THR A 228 -32.04 -26.32 27.78
CA THR A 228 -33.08 -25.68 26.96
C THR A 228 -32.73 -25.89 25.50
N VAL A 229 -33.70 -26.49 24.81
CA VAL A 229 -33.69 -26.89 23.41
C VAL A 229 -34.35 -25.77 22.59
N LEU A 230 -33.85 -25.54 21.37
CA LEU A 230 -34.41 -24.82 20.21
C LEU A 230 -34.08 -23.32 20.07
N PRO A 231 -34.09 -22.75 18.83
CA PRO A 231 -33.96 -23.35 17.50
C PRO A 231 -32.77 -22.79 16.70
N HIS A 232 -32.34 -23.57 15.70
CA HIS A 232 -31.46 -23.12 14.62
C HIS A 232 -32.05 -21.91 13.90
N ASP A 233 -31.33 -20.80 13.91
CA ASP A 233 -31.49 -19.72 12.92
C ASP A 233 -30.18 -19.65 12.12
N SER A 234 -30.02 -20.60 11.21
CA SER A 234 -29.01 -20.57 10.16
C SER A 234 -29.55 -19.75 8.99
N GLY A 235 -29.54 -18.43 9.16
CA GLY A 235 -29.65 -17.47 8.08
C GLY A 235 -28.37 -17.48 7.23
N THR A 236 -28.13 -18.56 6.49
CA THR A 236 -27.26 -18.50 5.32
C THR A 236 -27.95 -17.62 4.29
N PRO A 237 -27.33 -16.53 3.80
CA PRO A 237 -27.88 -15.84 2.66
C PRO A 237 -28.00 -16.86 1.53
N SER A 238 -29.21 -17.01 1.00
CA SER A 238 -29.48 -17.77 -0.21
C SER A 238 -28.74 -17.07 -1.35
N VAL A 239 -27.45 -17.38 -1.50
CA VAL A 239 -26.67 -17.02 -2.67
C VAL A 239 -27.38 -17.67 -3.85
N SER A 240 -27.77 -16.85 -4.83
CA SER A 240 -28.52 -17.36 -5.97
C SER A 240 -27.64 -18.37 -6.67
N ARG A 241 -28.19 -19.52 -7.05
CA ARG A 241 -27.47 -20.58 -7.78
C ARG A 241 -26.76 -20.05 -9.03
N GLU A 242 -27.24 -18.95 -9.58
CA GLU A 242 -26.62 -18.20 -10.68
C GLU A 242 -25.28 -17.57 -10.27
N ASP A 243 -25.19 -16.99 -9.07
CA ASP A 243 -23.96 -16.39 -8.54
C ASP A 243 -22.88 -17.44 -8.29
N GLU A 244 -23.27 -18.66 -7.88
CA GLU A 244 -22.36 -19.79 -7.67
C GLU A 244 -21.79 -20.32 -9.01
N VAL A 245 -22.66 -20.46 -10.03
CA VAL A 245 -22.24 -20.89 -11.36
C VAL A 245 -21.38 -19.82 -12.05
N GLU A 246 -21.65 -18.53 -11.81
CA GLU A 246 -20.81 -17.44 -12.31
C GLU A 246 -19.42 -17.44 -11.65
N ALA A 247 -19.36 -17.67 -10.33
CA ALA A 247 -18.10 -17.77 -9.60
C ALA A 247 -17.25 -18.94 -10.09
N GLU A 248 -17.85 -20.11 -10.29
CA GLU A 248 -17.16 -21.29 -10.80
C GLU A 248 -16.67 -21.10 -12.25
N LEU A 249 -17.48 -20.46 -13.11
CA LEU A 249 -17.09 -20.09 -14.47
C LEU A 249 -15.90 -19.11 -14.47
N ARG A 250 -15.92 -18.11 -13.58
CA ARG A 250 -14.84 -17.13 -13.45
C ARG A 250 -13.55 -17.77 -12.97
N GLU A 251 -13.60 -18.61 -11.95
CA GLU A 251 -12.44 -19.34 -11.44
C GLU A 251 -11.87 -20.29 -12.50
N GLY A 252 -12.74 -20.99 -13.24
CA GLY A 252 -12.35 -21.83 -14.38
C GLY A 252 -11.61 -21.04 -15.46
N LEU A 253 -12.14 -19.88 -15.85
CA LEU A 253 -11.51 -18.99 -16.83
C LEU A 253 -10.19 -18.42 -16.32
N GLU A 254 -10.11 -17.98 -15.06
CA GLU A 254 -8.89 -17.45 -14.47
C GLU A 254 -7.79 -18.50 -14.36
N HIS A 255 -8.13 -19.73 -13.98
CA HIS A 255 -7.18 -20.83 -13.92
C HIS A 255 -6.69 -21.23 -15.31
N ALA A 256 -7.59 -21.20 -16.30
CA ALA A 256 -7.27 -21.52 -17.69
C ALA A 256 -6.44 -20.40 -18.37
N LEU A 257 -6.67 -19.13 -18.03
CA LEU A 257 -5.86 -17.98 -18.45
C LEU A 257 -4.51 -17.90 -17.71
N GLY A 258 -4.48 -18.29 -16.44
CA GLY A 258 -3.32 -18.11 -15.55
C GLY A 258 -2.21 -19.14 -15.72
N ARG A 259 -2.49 -20.31 -16.33
CA ARG A 259 -1.50 -21.39 -16.48
C ARG A 259 -0.50 -21.22 -17.62
N GLY A 260 -0.72 -20.31 -18.58
CA GLY A 260 0.01 -20.35 -19.85
C GLY A 260 0.91 -19.16 -20.20
N THR A 261 0.60 -17.93 -19.78
CA THR A 261 1.18 -16.76 -20.46
C THR A 261 1.83 -15.79 -19.49
N SER A 262 3.09 -16.06 -19.14
CA SER A 262 3.98 -15.05 -18.55
C SER A 262 4.39 -13.95 -19.54
N SER A 263 3.99 -14.06 -20.81
CA SER A 263 4.12 -13.00 -21.81
C SER A 263 2.78 -12.29 -22.01
N SER A 264 2.78 -10.97 -21.87
CA SER A 264 1.59 -10.11 -22.04
C SER A 264 1.10 -10.05 -23.51
N GLU A 265 1.77 -10.73 -24.43
CA GLU A 265 1.48 -10.68 -25.87
C GLU A 265 0.50 -11.75 -26.36
N ASP A 266 0.22 -12.79 -25.57
CA ASP A 266 -0.58 -13.95 -26.00
C ASP A 266 -2.07 -13.87 -25.63
N ILE A 267 -2.55 -12.70 -25.20
CA ILE A 267 -4.00 -12.49 -25.03
C ILE A 267 -4.62 -12.37 -26.42
N PRO A 268 -5.57 -13.25 -26.80
CA PRO A 268 -6.16 -13.23 -28.13
C PRO A 268 -6.89 -11.91 -28.37
N LYS A 269 -6.36 -11.08 -29.28
CA LYS A 269 -6.92 -9.76 -29.63
C LYS A 269 -8.06 -9.83 -30.65
N THR A 270 -8.27 -11.00 -31.25
CA THR A 270 -9.28 -11.22 -32.29
C THR A 270 -10.15 -12.42 -31.96
N PHE A 271 -11.38 -12.42 -32.47
CA PHE A 271 -12.32 -13.53 -32.26
C PHE A 271 -11.80 -14.86 -32.82
N SER A 272 -11.02 -14.82 -33.91
CA SER A 272 -10.37 -16.02 -34.46
C SER A 272 -9.26 -16.56 -33.56
N ALA A 273 -8.47 -15.67 -32.94
CA ALA A 273 -7.44 -16.06 -31.98
C ALA A 273 -8.08 -16.63 -30.70
N LEU A 274 -9.21 -16.06 -30.27
CA LEU A 274 -9.99 -16.58 -29.14
C LEU A 274 -10.55 -17.98 -29.47
N ALA A 275 -11.10 -18.17 -30.67
CA ALA A 275 -11.62 -19.46 -31.11
C ALA A 275 -10.54 -20.54 -31.17
N ALA A 276 -9.37 -20.23 -31.74
CA ALA A 276 -8.22 -21.14 -31.75
C ALA A 276 -7.71 -21.46 -30.34
N TRP A 277 -7.70 -20.46 -29.45
CA TRP A 277 -7.31 -20.63 -28.05
C TRP A 277 -8.30 -21.50 -27.27
N THR A 278 -9.61 -21.36 -27.51
CA THR A 278 -10.63 -22.25 -26.93
C THR A 278 -10.57 -23.67 -27.48
N GLN A 279 -10.09 -23.87 -28.71
CA GLN A 279 -9.86 -25.21 -29.25
C GLN A 279 -8.67 -25.91 -28.57
N ASP A 280 -7.70 -25.16 -28.05
CA ASP A 280 -6.56 -25.69 -27.31
C ASP A 280 -6.92 -26.00 -25.84
N MET A 281 -8.02 -25.43 -25.33
CA MET A 281 -8.65 -25.80 -24.05
C MET A 281 -9.39 -27.14 -24.11
N THR A 282 -8.74 -28.18 -24.63
CA THR A 282 -9.25 -29.55 -24.76
C THR A 282 -9.44 -30.29 -23.42
N GLY A 283 -9.57 -29.58 -22.30
CA GLY A 283 -9.81 -30.14 -20.97
C GLY A 283 -11.26 -30.04 -20.52
N SER A 284 -11.47 -30.45 -19.26
CA SER A 284 -12.73 -30.46 -18.47
C SER A 284 -13.70 -29.30 -18.75
N PHE A 285 -13.19 -28.11 -19.07
CA PHE A 285 -14.01 -26.92 -19.28
C PHE A 285 -14.87 -26.97 -20.56
N ALA A 286 -14.31 -27.43 -21.68
CA ALA A 286 -15.08 -27.60 -22.91
C ALA A 286 -16.14 -28.69 -22.75
N ASP A 287 -15.81 -29.73 -21.98
CA ASP A 287 -16.73 -30.81 -21.63
C ASP A 287 -17.86 -30.31 -20.72
N ASP A 288 -17.56 -29.46 -19.72
CA ASP A 288 -18.56 -28.84 -18.85
C ASP A 288 -19.55 -27.95 -19.63
N ILE A 289 -19.07 -27.22 -20.65
CA ILE A 289 -19.92 -26.44 -21.56
C ILE A 289 -20.78 -27.36 -22.42
N ALA A 290 -20.21 -28.43 -22.98
CA ALA A 290 -20.93 -29.41 -23.80
C ALA A 290 -22.01 -30.17 -23.02
N HIS A 291 -21.78 -30.44 -21.73
CA HIS A 291 -22.75 -31.06 -20.84
C HIS A 291 -23.80 -30.07 -20.28
N GLY A 292 -23.76 -28.80 -20.72
CA GLY A 292 -24.77 -27.81 -20.37
C GLY A 292 -24.68 -27.27 -18.95
N LYS A 293 -23.53 -27.43 -18.27
CA LYS A 293 -23.31 -26.94 -16.90
C LYS A 293 -23.54 -25.42 -16.79
N TYR A 294 -23.27 -24.70 -17.87
CA TYR A 294 -23.44 -23.23 -17.96
C TYR A 294 -24.65 -22.80 -18.79
N ALA A 295 -25.60 -23.70 -19.08
CA ALA A 295 -26.80 -23.37 -19.87
C ALA A 295 -27.66 -22.28 -19.21
N VAL A 296 -27.64 -22.20 -17.87
CA VAL A 296 -28.32 -21.14 -17.10
C VAL A 296 -27.79 -19.73 -17.42
N LEU A 297 -26.56 -19.63 -17.93
CA LEU A 297 -25.94 -18.38 -18.38
C LEU A 297 -26.12 -18.11 -19.89
N GLY A 298 -26.92 -18.94 -20.57
CA GLY A 298 -27.11 -18.85 -22.03
C GLY A 298 -25.92 -19.37 -22.85
N LEU A 299 -24.95 -20.03 -22.21
CA LEU A 299 -23.81 -20.68 -22.88
C LEU A 299 -24.19 -22.11 -23.25
N THR A 300 -24.81 -22.26 -24.43
CA THR A 300 -25.09 -23.57 -25.04
C THR A 300 -24.37 -23.67 -26.37
N LEU A 301 -23.69 -24.80 -26.62
CA LEU A 301 -23.15 -25.07 -27.94
C LEU A 301 -24.31 -25.28 -28.94
N PRO A 302 -24.26 -24.66 -30.13
CA PRO A 302 -25.20 -25.00 -31.18
C PRO A 302 -25.03 -26.47 -31.60
N PRO A 303 -26.13 -27.16 -31.96
CA PRO A 303 -26.09 -28.56 -32.39
C PRO A 303 -25.29 -28.77 -33.68
#